data_AF-A0AA88TVL9-F1
#
_entry.id   AF-A0AA88TVL9-F1
#
_cell.length_a   1.000
_cell.length_b   1.000
_cell.length_c   1.000
_cell.angle_alpha   90.00
_cell.angle_beta   90.00
_cell.angle_gamma   90.00
#
_symmetry.space_group_name_H-M   'P 1'
#
loop_
_entity.id
_entity.type
_entity.pdbx_description
1 polymer ?
#
loop_
_entity_poly.entity_id
_entity_poly.type
_entity_poly.pdbx_seq_one_letter_code
_entity_poly.pdbx_strand_id
1 'polypeptide(L)'
;MESGPDGKALKQRGSRYDLYMSDEAKSWSDSRQYCRDHGGDLVIINSEEKLMVIHSYIKQNVWIGLSDIENEGSLKWVDNSPLKQGFFSPFEPNDAGGNEDCHFQTTSKRGYLWGPDGLFMSNEEKSWADSRQYCKDRGADLVIINSEEKQRHISSFIKDKVWIGLSDTQNKGNMKWVDNSPLNQGFWAEGEPNNYRGKNEDCIEMRPSDPVLNNWNDVLCSEKKKGICEK
;
A
#
# COMPACT_ATOMS: atom_id res chain seq x y z
N MET A 1 20.68 -6.13 22.97
CA MET A 1 19.54 -7.06 23.09
C MET A 1 18.45 -6.46 22.23
N GLU A 2 18.17 -7.11 21.10
CA GLU A 2 17.21 -6.65 20.09
C GLU A 2 15.81 -6.51 20.75
N SER A 3 15.26 -5.30 20.76
CA SER A 3 13.92 -5.01 21.30
C SER A 3 12.82 -5.05 20.23
N GLY A 4 13.04 -5.80 19.15
CA GLY A 4 12.05 -6.05 18.11
C GLY A 4 11.10 -7.20 18.44
N PRO A 5 9.90 -7.26 17.84
CA PRO A 5 9.00 -8.40 18.00
C PRO A 5 9.61 -9.66 17.39
N ASP A 6 9.40 -10.81 18.04
CA ASP A 6 9.78 -12.12 17.51
C ASP A 6 9.20 -12.33 16.09
N GLY A 7 10.06 -12.64 15.12
CA GLY A 7 9.71 -12.78 13.70
C GLY A 7 10.26 -14.06 13.08
N LYS A 8 9.61 -14.56 12.03
CA LYS A 8 10.12 -15.70 11.24
C LYS A 8 11.05 -15.22 10.11
N ALA A 9 12.01 -16.03 9.71
CA ALA A 9 12.89 -15.73 8.57
C ALA A 9 12.13 -15.94 7.26
N LEU A 10 12.11 -14.96 6.35
CA LEU A 10 11.57 -15.11 4.99
C LEU A 10 12.70 -15.04 3.95
N LYS A 11 12.90 -16.16 3.25
CA LYS A 11 13.99 -16.42 2.30
C LYS A 11 13.50 -16.30 0.86
N GLN A 12 14.34 -15.83 -0.07
CA GLN A 12 14.12 -15.94 -1.53
C GLN A 12 15.17 -16.85 -2.21
N ARG A 13 14.75 -17.69 -3.16
CA ARG A 13 15.58 -18.43 -4.13
C ARG A 13 15.17 -18.05 -5.57
N GLY A 14 16.11 -17.99 -6.53
CA GLY A 14 15.82 -17.59 -7.93
C GLY A 14 15.07 -18.68 -8.73
N SER A 15 14.37 -18.43 -9.86
CA SER A 15 14.40 -17.31 -10.82
C SER A 15 13.07 -16.55 -11.03
N ARG A 16 12.04 -16.78 -10.20
CA ARG A 16 10.96 -15.78 -10.08
C ARG A 16 10.62 -15.47 -8.63
N TYR A 17 9.98 -16.35 -7.84
CA TYR A 17 9.83 -16.14 -6.39
C TYR A 17 9.71 -17.48 -5.62
N ASP A 18 10.83 -18.18 -5.36
CA ASP A 18 10.84 -19.32 -4.43
C ASP A 18 10.98 -18.78 -2.99
N LEU A 19 9.86 -18.47 -2.33
CA LEU A 19 9.84 -17.97 -0.96
C LEU A 19 9.71 -19.11 0.07
N TYR A 20 10.53 -19.06 1.13
CA TYR A 20 10.46 -20.02 2.25
C TYR A 20 10.45 -19.28 3.58
N MET A 21 9.61 -19.71 4.51
CA MET A 21 9.53 -19.13 5.85
C MET A 21 9.96 -20.16 6.90
N SER A 22 10.75 -19.75 7.89
CA SER A 22 11.13 -20.64 9.00
C SER A 22 9.93 -21.07 9.84
N ASP A 23 9.97 -22.25 10.47
CA ASP A 23 8.88 -22.69 11.34
C ASP A 23 8.91 -22.01 12.72
N GLU A 24 10.09 -21.60 13.17
CA GLU A 24 10.33 -20.95 14.46
C GLU A 24 10.62 -19.47 14.29
N ALA A 25 10.24 -18.68 15.30
CA ALA A 25 10.65 -17.29 15.41
C ALA A 25 12.12 -17.19 15.86
N LYS A 26 12.82 -16.18 15.34
CA LYS A 26 14.27 -15.99 15.50
C LYS A 26 14.59 -14.49 15.55
N SER A 27 15.77 -14.14 16.07
CA SER A 27 16.34 -12.80 15.94
C SER A 27 16.58 -12.45 14.46
N TRP A 28 16.82 -11.19 14.12
CA TRP A 28 17.14 -10.84 12.73
C TRP A 28 18.44 -11.52 12.27
N SER A 29 19.46 -11.49 13.13
CA SER A 29 20.78 -12.09 12.87
C SER A 29 20.68 -13.60 12.66
N ASP A 30 19.95 -14.31 13.53
CA ASP A 30 19.72 -15.76 13.41
C ASP A 30 18.86 -16.09 12.18
N SER A 31 17.93 -15.22 11.82
CA SER A 31 17.10 -15.37 10.62
C SER A 31 17.93 -15.28 9.35
N ARG A 32 18.87 -14.32 9.27
CA ARG A 32 19.80 -14.19 8.14
C ARG A 32 20.70 -15.42 8.03
N GLN A 33 21.25 -15.88 9.15
CA GLN A 33 22.10 -17.08 9.17
C GLN A 33 21.31 -18.32 8.71
N TYR A 34 20.09 -18.51 9.21
CA TYR A 34 19.20 -19.59 8.79
C TYR A 34 18.96 -19.58 7.28
N CYS A 35 18.65 -18.42 6.68
CA CYS A 35 18.44 -18.31 5.23
C CYS A 35 19.68 -18.70 4.42
N ARG A 36 20.87 -18.31 4.89
CA ARG A 36 22.17 -18.63 4.28
C ARG A 36 22.51 -20.11 4.35
N ASP A 37 22.29 -20.74 5.50
CA ASP A 37 22.49 -22.18 5.69
C ASP A 37 21.61 -23.02 4.75
N HIS A 38 20.50 -22.45 4.29
CA HIS A 38 19.58 -23.09 3.35
C HIS A 38 19.77 -22.65 1.89
N GLY A 39 20.86 -21.97 1.54
CA GLY A 39 21.19 -21.61 0.15
C GLY A 39 20.39 -20.43 -0.41
N GLY A 40 20.13 -19.41 0.42
CA GLY A 40 19.57 -18.12 0.01
C GLY A 40 20.00 -17.03 0.98
N ASP A 41 19.24 -15.94 1.06
CA ASP A 41 19.40 -14.90 2.08
C ASP A 41 18.01 -14.34 2.43
N LEU A 42 17.91 -13.44 3.40
CA LEU A 42 16.66 -12.73 3.70
C LEU A 42 16.14 -12.00 2.47
N VAL A 43 14.81 -11.95 2.34
CA VAL A 43 14.16 -11.39 1.15
C VAL A 43 14.45 -9.90 0.97
N ILE A 44 14.75 -9.53 -0.27
CA ILE A 44 14.97 -8.15 -0.71
C ILE A 44 13.72 -7.67 -1.43
N ILE A 45 13.05 -6.62 -0.94
CA ILE A 45 11.82 -6.10 -1.55
C ILE A 45 12.17 -4.91 -2.45
N ASN A 46 12.33 -5.19 -3.74
CA ASN A 46 12.77 -4.21 -4.75
C ASN A 46 11.75 -3.99 -5.87
N SER A 47 10.54 -4.53 -5.72
CA SER A 47 9.44 -4.32 -6.65
C SER A 47 8.10 -4.49 -5.94
N GLU A 48 7.10 -3.85 -6.53
CA GLU A 48 5.69 -3.92 -6.16
C GLU A 48 5.18 -5.36 -6.19
N GLU A 49 5.44 -6.06 -7.31
CA GLU A 49 5.09 -7.47 -7.50
C GLU A 49 5.61 -8.34 -6.35
N LYS A 50 6.88 -8.15 -5.96
CA LYS A 50 7.48 -8.93 -4.87
C LYS A 50 6.83 -8.63 -3.53
N LEU A 51 6.52 -7.35 -3.25
CA LEU A 51 5.82 -6.97 -2.03
C LEU A 51 4.44 -7.64 -1.96
N MET A 52 3.68 -7.64 -3.06
CA MET A 52 2.36 -8.29 -3.14
C MET A 52 2.46 -9.81 -2.93
N VAL A 53 3.43 -10.48 -3.57
CA VAL A 53 3.65 -11.92 -3.39
C VAL A 53 3.95 -12.25 -1.93
N ILE A 54 4.81 -11.47 -1.27
CA ILE A 54 5.12 -11.66 0.17
C ILE A 54 3.86 -11.51 1.01
N HIS A 55 3.07 -10.45 0.80
CA HIS A 55 1.84 -10.19 1.56
C HIS A 55 0.76 -11.24 1.35
N SER A 56 0.72 -11.88 0.18
CA SER A 56 -0.19 -13.01 -0.07
C SER A 56 0.20 -14.28 0.72
N TYR A 57 1.47 -14.40 1.13
CA TYR A 57 2.03 -15.60 1.73
C TYR A 57 2.12 -15.52 3.28
N ILE A 58 2.47 -14.34 3.81
CA ILE A 58 2.74 -14.19 5.25
C ILE A 58 1.46 -14.09 6.08
N LYS A 59 1.48 -14.70 7.27
CA LYS A 59 0.38 -14.63 8.26
C LYS A 59 0.79 -13.98 9.58
N GLN A 60 2.08 -13.70 9.74
CA GLN A 60 2.69 -13.12 10.94
C GLN A 60 3.87 -12.23 10.54
N ASN A 61 4.51 -11.60 11.54
CA ASN A 61 5.71 -10.81 11.31
C ASN A 61 6.85 -11.70 10.78
N VAL A 62 7.52 -11.21 9.74
CA VAL A 62 8.69 -11.87 9.15
C VAL A 62 9.82 -10.89 8.95
N TRP A 63 11.05 -11.29 9.29
CA TRP A 63 12.24 -10.49 9.02
C TRP A 63 12.50 -10.40 7.52
N ILE A 64 12.90 -9.22 7.07
CA ILE A 64 13.35 -8.96 5.70
C ILE A 64 14.80 -8.50 5.69
N GLY A 65 15.41 -8.47 4.51
CA GLY A 65 16.83 -8.19 4.36
C GLY A 65 17.21 -6.72 4.49
N LEU A 66 16.32 -5.82 4.94
CA LEU A 66 16.62 -4.39 5.08
C LEU A 66 17.12 -4.10 6.50
N SER A 67 18.28 -3.45 6.60
CA SER A 67 18.87 -3.05 7.88
C SER A 67 19.88 -1.92 7.71
N ASP A 68 20.20 -1.22 8.79
CA ASP A 68 21.32 -0.27 8.90
C ASP A 68 22.30 -0.63 10.03
N ILE A 69 22.23 -1.87 10.54
CA ILE A 69 23.13 -2.42 11.57
C ILE A 69 24.63 -2.25 11.28
N GLU A 70 25.03 -2.15 10.00
CA GLU A 70 26.42 -1.92 9.61
C GLU A 70 26.82 -0.43 9.62
N ASN A 71 25.85 0.46 9.44
CA ASN A 71 26.07 1.91 9.39
C ASN A 71 24.77 2.65 9.71
N GLU A 72 24.66 3.09 10.97
CA GLU A 72 23.51 3.81 11.53
C GLU A 72 22.97 4.90 10.59
N GLY A 73 21.66 4.88 10.34
CA GLY A 73 20.97 5.81 9.44
C GLY A 73 21.21 5.55 7.94
N SER A 74 21.88 4.45 7.57
CA SER A 74 22.16 4.07 6.17
C SER A 74 21.59 2.71 5.81
N LEU A 75 20.29 2.68 5.56
CA LEU A 75 19.55 1.46 5.21
C LEU A 75 20.05 0.81 3.92
N LYS A 76 20.41 -0.47 4.04
CA LYS A 76 20.85 -1.33 2.93
C LYS A 76 20.17 -2.69 2.99
N TRP A 77 20.03 -3.29 1.83
CA TRP A 77 19.63 -4.68 1.72
C TRP A 77 20.81 -5.62 2.02
N VAL A 78 20.51 -6.88 2.36
CA VAL A 78 21.53 -7.92 2.64
C VAL A 78 22.49 -8.20 1.48
N ASP A 79 22.22 -7.72 0.27
CA ASP A 79 23.11 -7.73 -0.91
C ASP A 79 23.96 -6.46 -1.07
N ASN A 80 23.94 -5.56 -0.10
CA ASN A 80 24.58 -4.24 -0.07
C ASN A 80 23.97 -3.19 -1.02
N SER A 81 22.86 -3.48 -1.69
CA SER A 81 22.17 -2.46 -2.48
C SER A 81 21.52 -1.40 -1.57
N PRO A 82 21.59 -0.11 -1.93
CA PRO A 82 20.94 0.94 -1.15
C PRO A 82 19.42 0.87 -1.30
N LEU A 83 18.70 1.31 -0.27
CA LEU A 83 17.27 1.52 -0.37
C LEU A 83 16.98 2.69 -1.33
N LYS A 84 16.44 2.40 -2.51
CA LYS A 84 16.05 3.43 -3.49
C LYS A 84 14.68 4.03 -3.19
N GLN A 85 13.73 3.19 -2.79
CA GLN A 85 12.38 3.57 -2.41
C GLN A 85 11.94 2.64 -1.27
N GLY A 86 11.51 3.23 -0.17
CA GLY A 86 11.05 2.51 1.01
C GLY A 86 9.54 2.35 1.01
N PHE A 87 9.09 1.12 1.23
CA PHE A 87 7.69 0.83 1.52
C PHE A 87 7.57 0.71 3.03
N PHE A 88 7.54 1.84 3.71
CA PHE A 88 7.46 1.89 5.16
C PHE A 88 6.04 2.13 5.63
N SER A 89 5.73 1.64 6.83
CA SER A 89 4.55 2.13 7.55
C SER A 89 4.65 3.64 7.76
N PRO A 90 3.53 4.37 7.89
CA PRO A 90 3.58 5.73 8.36
C PRO A 90 4.38 5.83 9.67
N PHE A 91 5.23 6.85 9.75
CA PHE A 91 6.15 7.06 10.87
C PHE A 91 7.25 6.01 11.01
N GLU A 92 7.52 5.23 9.95
CA GLU A 92 8.71 4.38 9.86
C GLU A 92 9.61 4.82 8.68
N PRO A 93 10.93 4.57 8.76
CA PRO A 93 11.66 4.15 9.97
C PRO A 93 11.73 5.34 10.94
N ASN A 94 11.39 5.13 12.22
CA ASN A 94 11.55 6.17 13.26
C ASN A 94 12.78 5.96 14.15
N ASP A 95 13.49 4.84 13.99
CA ASP A 95 14.64 4.48 14.80
C ASP A 95 14.37 4.72 16.31
N ALA A 96 13.28 4.13 16.82
CA ALA A 96 12.79 4.46 18.15
C ALA A 96 13.80 4.02 19.23
N GLY A 97 14.54 5.00 19.75
CA GLY A 97 15.55 4.76 20.78
C GLY A 97 16.96 4.50 20.24
N GLY A 98 17.21 4.65 18.94
CA GLY A 98 18.53 4.50 18.34
C GLY A 98 19.00 3.06 18.25
N ASN A 99 18.06 2.11 18.13
CA ASN A 99 18.36 0.67 18.18
C ASN A 99 17.38 -0.19 17.36
N GLU A 100 16.66 0.41 16.41
CA GLU A 100 15.72 -0.30 15.54
C GLU A 100 16.32 -0.55 14.15
N ASP A 101 17.48 -1.22 14.14
CA ASP A 101 18.30 -1.33 12.94
C ASP A 101 17.77 -2.38 11.94
N CYS A 102 16.79 -3.18 12.35
CA CYS A 102 16.33 -4.39 11.66
C CYS A 102 14.87 -4.26 11.24
N HIS A 103 14.57 -4.55 9.98
CA HIS A 103 13.24 -4.35 9.43
C HIS A 103 12.50 -5.68 9.20
N PHE A 104 11.19 -5.66 9.45
CA PHE A 104 10.29 -6.79 9.23
C PHE A 104 9.05 -6.37 8.42
N GLN A 105 8.44 -7.34 7.74
CA GLN A 105 7.09 -7.21 7.21
C GLN A 105 6.08 -7.70 8.24
N THR A 106 4.98 -6.98 8.41
CA THR A 106 3.93 -7.31 9.40
C THR A 106 2.59 -7.58 8.74
N THR A 107 1.81 -8.48 9.34
CA THR A 107 0.40 -8.70 9.01
C THR A 107 -0.56 -7.88 9.89
N SER A 108 -0.02 -7.18 10.89
CA SER A 108 -0.79 -6.38 11.84
C SER A 108 -1.38 -5.16 11.12
N LYS A 109 -2.70 -5.17 10.96
CA LYS A 109 -3.51 -4.07 10.44
C LYS A 109 -3.57 -2.91 11.43
N ARG A 110 -2.44 -2.26 11.73
CA ARG A 110 -2.44 -0.96 12.42
C ARG A 110 -2.89 0.12 11.44
N GLY A 111 -4.16 0.11 11.02
CA GLY A 111 -4.85 1.26 10.42
C GLY A 111 -4.40 1.78 9.04
N TYR A 112 -3.34 1.25 8.42
CA TYR A 112 -2.80 1.75 7.15
C TYR A 112 -2.62 0.59 6.14
N LEU A 113 -3.03 0.83 4.89
CA LEU A 113 -3.19 -0.20 3.85
C LEU A 113 -1.98 -0.24 2.96
N TRP A 114 -1.15 -1.26 3.13
CA TRP A 114 0.09 -1.44 2.41
C TRP A 114 -0.09 -1.57 0.89
N GLY A 115 0.77 -0.87 0.18
CA GLY A 115 1.04 -0.95 -1.26
C GLY A 115 2.29 -0.10 -1.54
N PRO A 116 2.95 -0.32 -2.68
CA PRO A 116 4.13 0.46 -3.08
C PRO A 116 3.88 1.96 -3.23
N ASP A 117 2.62 2.33 -3.40
CA ASP A 117 2.15 3.71 -3.58
C ASP A 117 1.90 4.47 -2.26
N GLY A 118 2.33 3.94 -1.12
CA GLY A 118 2.12 4.60 0.18
C GLY A 118 0.64 4.78 0.53
N LEU A 119 -0.20 3.83 0.14
CA LEU A 119 -1.65 3.92 0.30
C LEU A 119 -2.06 3.90 1.78
N PHE A 120 -3.15 4.61 2.08
CA PHE A 120 -3.85 4.47 3.34
C PHE A 120 -5.31 4.88 3.21
N MET A 121 -6.14 4.63 4.22
CA MET A 121 -7.52 5.11 4.24
C MET A 121 -7.75 6.09 5.38
N SER A 122 -8.70 7.00 5.18
CA SER A 122 -9.24 7.78 6.29
C SER A 122 -9.90 6.86 7.33
N ASN A 123 -9.71 7.20 8.60
CA ASN A 123 -10.30 6.47 9.72
C ASN A 123 -11.82 6.73 9.86
N GLU A 124 -12.30 7.86 9.35
CA GLU A 124 -13.69 8.28 9.39
C GLU A 124 -14.25 8.47 7.97
N GLU A 125 -15.57 8.37 7.85
CA GLU A 125 -16.31 8.70 6.64
C GLU A 125 -16.48 10.21 6.49
N LYS A 126 -16.10 10.75 5.33
CA LYS A 126 -16.01 12.17 5.04
C LYS A 126 -16.55 12.48 3.64
N SER A 127 -16.82 13.75 3.36
CA SER A 127 -17.14 14.17 1.98
C SER A 127 -15.89 13.99 1.10
N TRP A 128 -16.05 13.98 -0.22
CA TRP A 128 -14.89 13.86 -1.10
C TRP A 128 -13.83 14.95 -0.82
N ALA A 129 -14.28 16.20 -0.65
CA ALA A 129 -13.39 17.33 -0.34
C ALA A 129 -12.71 17.19 1.03
N ASP A 130 -13.45 16.77 2.06
CA ASP A 130 -12.91 16.55 3.40
C ASP A 130 -11.93 15.35 3.43
N SER A 131 -12.22 14.29 2.68
CA SER A 131 -11.32 13.15 2.51
C SER A 131 -10.03 13.55 1.80
N ARG A 132 -10.13 14.39 0.76
CA ARG A 132 -8.97 14.97 0.10
C ARG A 132 -8.11 15.78 1.05
N GLN A 133 -8.73 16.65 1.85
CA GLN A 133 -8.00 17.43 2.84
C GLN A 133 -7.32 16.53 3.89
N TYR A 134 -8.00 15.47 4.35
CA TYR A 134 -7.43 14.50 5.27
C TYR A 134 -6.13 13.86 4.74
N CYS A 135 -6.08 13.51 3.45
CA CYS A 135 -4.89 13.00 2.80
C CYS A 135 -3.78 14.07 2.73
N LYS A 136 -4.14 15.29 2.33
CA LYS A 136 -3.21 16.43 2.23
C LYS A 136 -2.54 16.80 3.54
N ASP A 137 -3.30 16.78 4.64
CA ASP A 137 -2.79 17.04 5.99
C ASP A 137 -1.74 16.00 6.44
N ARG A 138 -1.61 14.88 5.71
CA ARG A 138 -0.67 13.77 5.96
C ARG A 138 0.39 13.63 4.88
N GLY A 139 0.56 14.66 4.03
CA GLY A 139 1.55 14.67 2.95
C GLY A 139 1.22 13.69 1.82
N ALA A 140 -0.07 13.53 1.52
CA ALA A 140 -0.61 12.64 0.48
C ALA A 140 -1.73 13.37 -0.30
N ASP A 141 -2.36 12.73 -1.28
CA ASP A 141 -3.64 13.17 -1.86
C ASP A 141 -4.56 11.95 -2.04
N LEU A 142 -5.80 12.11 -2.51
CA LEU A 142 -6.65 10.95 -2.83
C LEU A 142 -6.03 10.13 -3.97
N VAL A 143 -6.15 8.81 -3.90
CA VAL A 143 -5.48 7.88 -4.81
C VAL A 143 -5.80 8.11 -6.27
N ILE A 144 -4.77 8.01 -7.11
CA ILE A 144 -4.84 8.02 -8.57
C ILE A 144 -4.72 6.60 -9.08
N ILE A 145 -5.70 6.13 -9.84
CA ILE A 145 -5.71 4.78 -10.40
C ILE A 145 -5.44 4.87 -11.90
N ASN A 146 -4.19 4.62 -12.28
CA ASN A 146 -3.70 4.74 -13.66
C ASN A 146 -3.27 3.39 -14.28
N SER A 147 -3.46 2.27 -13.56
CA SER A 147 -3.14 0.93 -14.04
C SER A 147 -4.16 -0.10 -13.57
N GLU A 148 -4.32 -1.17 -14.34
CA GLU A 148 -5.15 -2.33 -13.96
C GLU A 148 -4.61 -3.00 -12.68
N GLU A 149 -3.30 -3.07 -12.53
CA GLU A 149 -2.65 -3.63 -11.34
C GLU A 149 -3.05 -2.87 -10.08
N LYS A 150 -3.00 -1.53 -10.10
CA LYS A 150 -3.43 -0.68 -8.99
C LYS A 150 -4.92 -0.84 -8.69
N GLN A 151 -5.76 -0.89 -9.73
CA GLN A 151 -7.20 -1.15 -9.58
C GLN A 151 -7.48 -2.47 -8.87
N ARG A 152 -6.79 -3.55 -9.27
CA ARG A 152 -6.93 -4.89 -8.65
C ARG A 152 -6.41 -4.90 -7.22
N HIS A 153 -5.26 -4.29 -6.97
CA HIS A 153 -4.68 -4.17 -5.63
C HIS A 153 -5.66 -3.49 -4.68
N ILE A 154 -6.18 -2.31 -5.06
CA ILE A 154 -7.16 -1.56 -4.27
C ILE A 154 -8.42 -2.38 -4.02
N SER A 155 -8.99 -2.96 -5.09
CA SER A 155 -10.20 -3.77 -5.01
C SER A 155 -10.06 -4.99 -4.09
N SER A 156 -8.84 -5.52 -3.93
CA SER A 156 -8.59 -6.71 -3.10
C SER A 156 -8.75 -6.47 -1.59
N PHE A 157 -8.63 -5.21 -1.13
CA PHE A 157 -8.63 -4.89 0.30
C PHE A 157 -9.79 -4.02 0.77
N ILE A 158 -10.50 -3.35 -0.14
CA ILE A 158 -11.66 -2.53 0.22
C ILE A 158 -12.85 -3.43 0.61
N LYS A 159 -13.55 -3.06 1.68
CA LYS A 159 -14.74 -3.79 2.18
C LYS A 159 -16.02 -2.99 2.07
N ASP A 160 -15.88 -1.67 2.10
CA ASP A 160 -16.96 -0.70 2.01
C ASP A 160 -16.70 0.21 0.80
N LYS A 161 -17.69 1.04 0.44
CA LYS A 161 -17.54 2.04 -0.62
C LYS A 161 -16.53 3.11 -0.19
N VAL A 162 -15.67 3.51 -1.12
CA VAL A 162 -14.55 4.42 -0.82
C VAL A 162 -14.37 5.49 -1.89
N TRP A 163 -13.87 6.67 -1.49
CA TRP A 163 -13.48 7.74 -2.41
C TRP A 163 -12.13 7.47 -3.07
N ILE A 164 -12.04 7.81 -4.35
CA ILE A 164 -10.79 7.92 -5.11
C ILE A 164 -10.57 9.37 -5.58
N GLY A 165 -9.38 9.67 -6.11
CA GLY A 165 -8.98 11.03 -6.48
C GLY A 165 -9.58 11.57 -7.78
N LEU A 166 -10.54 10.87 -8.39
CA LEU A 166 -11.18 11.28 -9.63
C LEU A 166 -12.42 12.14 -9.36
N SER A 167 -12.54 13.26 -10.06
CA SER A 167 -13.74 14.12 -10.03
C SER A 167 -13.81 15.01 -11.28
N ASP A 168 -14.99 15.56 -11.59
CA ASP A 168 -15.14 16.64 -12.58
C ASP A 168 -15.61 17.96 -11.93
N THR A 169 -15.49 18.07 -10.59
CA THR A 169 -15.87 19.24 -9.78
C THR A 169 -15.29 20.58 -10.25
N GLN A 170 -14.10 20.57 -10.87
CA GLN A 170 -13.48 21.79 -11.41
C GLN A 170 -13.99 22.19 -12.80
N ASN A 171 -14.38 21.22 -13.61
CA ASN A 171 -14.82 21.43 -14.98
C ASN A 171 -15.81 20.32 -15.36
N LYS A 172 -17.09 20.62 -15.25
CA LYS A 172 -18.17 19.66 -15.44
C LYS A 172 -18.08 18.95 -16.80
N GLY A 173 -18.16 17.63 -16.77
CA GLY A 173 -17.99 16.77 -17.95
C GLY A 173 -16.53 16.49 -18.31
N ASN A 174 -15.55 16.98 -17.54
CA ASN A 174 -14.13 16.72 -17.74
C ASN A 174 -13.51 16.14 -16.46
N MET A 175 -13.54 14.80 -16.37
CA MET A 175 -12.98 14.05 -15.25
C MET A 175 -11.46 14.22 -15.17
N LYS A 176 -10.99 14.66 -14.00
CA LYS A 176 -9.58 14.85 -13.67
C LYS A 176 -9.22 14.20 -12.35
N TRP A 177 -8.00 13.71 -12.30
CA TRP A 177 -7.37 13.27 -11.07
C TRP A 177 -6.96 14.48 -10.21
N VAL A 178 -6.68 14.23 -8.94
CA VAL A 178 -6.26 15.26 -7.97
C VAL A 178 -4.95 15.98 -8.34
N ASP A 179 -4.12 15.37 -9.19
CA ASP A 179 -2.90 15.95 -9.79
C ASP A 179 -3.16 16.79 -11.05
N ASN A 180 -4.43 16.93 -11.45
CA ASN A 180 -4.93 17.58 -12.65
C ASN A 180 -4.69 16.84 -13.97
N SER A 181 -4.17 15.61 -13.94
CA SER A 181 -4.09 14.76 -15.13
C SER A 181 -5.50 14.36 -15.60
N PRO A 182 -5.75 14.29 -16.93
CA PRO A 182 -7.05 13.90 -17.45
C PRO A 182 -7.27 12.39 -17.28
N LEU A 183 -8.53 11.98 -17.19
CA LEU A 183 -8.90 10.56 -17.29
C LEU A 183 -8.72 10.05 -18.72
N ASN A 184 -7.92 8.99 -18.90
CA ASN A 184 -7.81 8.28 -20.19
C ASN A 184 -8.88 7.19 -20.32
N GLN A 185 -8.87 6.22 -19.41
CA GLN A 185 -9.83 5.12 -19.33
C GLN A 185 -10.19 4.88 -17.86
N GLY A 186 -11.47 4.65 -17.59
CA GLY A 186 -11.96 4.35 -16.24
C GLY A 186 -12.47 2.91 -16.11
N PHE A 187 -12.55 2.43 -14.87
CA PHE A 187 -13.08 1.11 -14.51
C PHE A 187 -14.55 1.20 -14.10
N TRP A 188 -15.37 1.80 -14.97
CA TRP A 188 -16.78 2.10 -14.71
C TRP A 188 -17.62 0.85 -14.50
N ALA A 189 -18.51 0.90 -13.52
CA ALA A 189 -19.59 -0.05 -13.37
C ALA A 189 -20.53 0.02 -14.58
N GLU A 190 -21.30 -1.04 -14.79
CA GLU A 190 -22.23 -1.10 -15.92
C GLU A 190 -23.24 0.04 -15.86
N GLY A 191 -23.28 0.85 -16.91
CA GLY A 191 -24.16 2.02 -17.00
C GLY A 191 -23.59 3.31 -16.43
N GLU A 192 -22.37 3.32 -15.88
CA GLU A 192 -21.71 4.51 -15.33
C GLU A 192 -20.69 5.14 -16.30
N PRO A 193 -20.36 6.44 -16.16
CA PRO A 193 -21.00 7.41 -15.26
C PRO A 193 -22.36 7.87 -15.78
N ASN A 194 -23.38 7.93 -14.92
CA ASN A 194 -24.75 8.22 -15.34
C ASN A 194 -25.32 9.57 -14.87
N ASN A 195 -24.59 10.32 -14.03
CA ASN A 195 -25.04 11.56 -13.41
C ASN A 195 -26.47 11.41 -12.87
N TYR A 196 -26.68 10.45 -11.98
CA TYR A 196 -27.99 9.91 -11.64
C TYR A 196 -28.96 11.04 -11.26
N ARG A 197 -30.07 11.13 -12.02
CA ARG A 197 -31.14 12.14 -11.85
C ARG A 197 -30.70 13.60 -12.04
N GLY A 198 -29.62 13.86 -12.77
CA GLY A 198 -29.14 15.22 -13.05
C GLY A 198 -28.64 15.96 -11.81
N LYS A 199 -28.14 15.22 -10.82
CA LYS A 199 -27.78 15.72 -9.49
C LYS A 199 -26.36 16.27 -9.34
N ASN A 200 -25.58 16.35 -10.43
CA ASN A 200 -24.17 16.74 -10.39
C ASN A 200 -23.37 15.78 -9.51
N GLU A 201 -23.41 14.50 -9.90
CA GLU A 201 -22.58 13.48 -9.29
C GLU A 201 -21.15 13.61 -9.82
N ASP A 202 -20.39 14.48 -9.17
CA ASP A 202 -19.11 14.94 -9.71
C ASP A 202 -17.90 14.21 -9.09
N CYS A 203 -18.13 13.26 -8.18
CA CYS A 203 -17.09 12.57 -7.40
C CYS A 203 -17.21 11.05 -7.50
N ILE A 204 -16.07 10.35 -7.58
CA ILE A 204 -16.06 8.93 -7.91
C ILE A 204 -15.83 8.04 -6.68
N GLU A 205 -16.71 7.06 -6.50
CA GLU A 205 -16.56 5.97 -5.53
C GLU A 205 -16.13 4.66 -6.20
N MET A 206 -15.43 3.80 -5.45
CA MET A 206 -15.29 2.38 -5.77
C MET A 206 -16.28 1.53 -4.97
N ARG A 207 -16.92 0.56 -5.62
CA ARG A 207 -17.90 -0.36 -5.02
C ARG A 207 -17.33 -1.79 -4.90
N PRO A 208 -17.06 -2.29 -3.69
CA PRO A 208 -16.49 -3.63 -3.52
C PRO A 208 -17.42 -4.78 -3.93
N SER A 209 -18.73 -4.51 -4.06
CA SER A 209 -19.73 -5.50 -4.51
C SER A 209 -19.69 -5.77 -6.02
N ASP A 210 -19.11 -4.86 -6.79
CA ASP A 210 -19.14 -4.89 -8.25
C ASP A 210 -17.85 -5.55 -8.79
N PRO A 211 -17.83 -6.04 -10.06
CA PRO A 211 -16.64 -6.68 -10.62
C PRO A 211 -15.40 -5.79 -10.53
N VAL A 212 -14.25 -6.39 -10.23
CA VAL A 212 -12.99 -5.66 -9.94
C VAL A 212 -12.59 -4.64 -11.00
N LEU A 213 -12.89 -4.87 -12.27
CA LEU A 213 -12.55 -3.96 -13.38
C LEU A 213 -13.72 -3.05 -13.81
N ASN A 214 -14.84 -3.10 -13.09
CA ASN A 214 -16.08 -2.42 -13.42
C ASN A 214 -16.81 -2.03 -12.12
N ASN A 215 -16.16 -1.22 -11.29
CA ASN A 215 -16.68 -0.89 -9.96
C ASN A 215 -16.61 0.59 -9.61
N TRP A 216 -16.33 1.46 -10.58
CA TRP A 216 -16.39 2.91 -10.37
C TRP A 216 -17.80 3.43 -10.62
N ASN A 217 -18.21 4.37 -9.79
CA ASN A 217 -19.51 5.01 -9.89
C ASN A 217 -19.38 6.49 -9.52
N ASP A 218 -19.99 7.36 -10.31
CA ASP A 218 -20.14 8.76 -9.93
C ASP A 218 -21.26 8.94 -8.90
N VAL A 219 -21.01 9.77 -7.90
CA VAL A 219 -21.95 10.00 -6.81
C VAL A 219 -21.80 11.42 -6.27
N LEU A 220 -22.83 11.91 -5.58
CA LEU A 220 -22.80 13.19 -4.88
C LEU A 220 -21.58 13.32 -3.96
N CYS A 221 -20.75 14.35 -4.20
CA CYS A 221 -19.54 14.63 -3.42
C CYS A 221 -19.78 14.84 -1.92
N SER A 222 -21.01 15.15 -1.51
CA SER A 222 -21.41 15.38 -0.12
C SER A 222 -21.63 14.09 0.69
N GLU A 223 -21.75 12.95 0.00
CA GLU A 223 -21.85 11.64 0.64
C GLU A 223 -20.66 11.37 1.57
N LYS A 224 -20.85 10.54 2.60
CA LYS A 224 -19.81 10.25 3.58
C LYS A 224 -19.24 8.86 3.33
N LYS A 225 -17.93 8.79 3.04
CA LYS A 225 -17.17 7.56 2.80
C LYS A 225 -15.74 7.72 3.26
N LYS A 226 -15.05 6.61 3.49
CA LYS A 226 -13.60 6.67 3.69
C LYS A 226 -12.93 7.01 2.37
N GLY A 227 -11.88 7.83 2.41
CA GLY A 227 -11.04 8.11 1.24
C GLY A 227 -9.78 7.26 1.26
N ILE A 228 -9.39 6.75 0.09
CA ILE A 228 -8.06 6.15 -0.08
C ILE A 228 -7.09 7.28 -0.44
N CYS A 229 -6.05 7.43 0.38
CA CYS A 229 -4.95 8.34 0.20
C CYS A 229 -3.75 7.63 -0.43
N GLU A 230 -2.93 8.37 -1.16
CA GLU A 230 -1.69 7.95 -1.82
C GLU A 230 -0.62 9.03 -1.60
N LYS A 231 0.61 8.62 -1.28
CA LYS A 231 1.73 9.54 -1.01
C LYS A 231 2.56 9.84 -2.24
#